data_AF-W6KVC8-F1
#
_entry.id   AF-W6KVC8-F1
#
_cell.length_a   1.000
_cell.length_b   1.000
_cell.length_c   1.000
_cell.angle_alpha   90.00
_cell.angle_beta   90.00
_cell.angle_gamma   90.00
#
_symmetry.space_group_name_H-M   'P 1'
#
loop_
_entity.id
_entity.type
_entity.pdbx_description
1 polymer ?
#
loop_
_entity_poly.entity_id
_entity_poly.type
_entity_poly.pdbx_seq_one_letter_code
_entity_poly.pdbx_strand_id
1 'polypeptide(L)'
;MAIYGNPKPYFDTEGMLHVPILFIYEEYQQSDIMQDVSCDVCIAELLDEMMPFPWDEQERYRSLDDIVVYFTIDDRIKEPEYHVVDVNRPLLEVFSNVKYAMPGLLPVLHVLCKSSELLDRYKIIQDY
;
A
#
# COMPACT_ATOMS: atom_id res chain seq x y z
N MET A 1 -12.91 0.37 22.92
CA MET A 1 -13.66 0.63 21.68
C MET A 1 -12.81 1.60 20.87
N ALA A 2 -11.91 1.10 20.01
CA ALA A 2 -11.06 1.98 19.21
C ALA A 2 -11.95 2.67 18.18
N ILE A 3 -12.08 3.99 18.29
CA ILE A 3 -12.74 4.82 17.30
C ILE A 3 -11.75 4.96 16.14
N TYR A 4 -11.58 3.89 15.36
CA TYR A 4 -11.12 4.03 13.99
C TYR A 4 -12.31 4.67 13.27
N GLY A 5 -12.34 6.01 13.25
CA GLY A 5 -13.34 6.75 12.49
C GLY A 5 -13.35 6.18 11.10
N ASN A 6 -14.47 5.62 10.65
CA ASN A 6 -14.62 5.12 9.28
C ASN A 6 -14.38 6.30 8.33
N PRO A 7 -13.20 6.41 7.68
CA PRO A 7 -12.99 7.45 6.69
C PRO A 7 -13.68 6.91 5.45
N LYS A 8 -14.96 7.22 5.29
CA LYS A 8 -15.67 6.76 4.10
C LYS A 8 -15.05 7.47 2.89
N PRO A 9 -14.85 6.76 1.78
CA PRO A 9 -14.36 7.39 0.57
C PRO A 9 -15.31 8.52 0.18
N TYR A 10 -14.78 9.71 -0.08
CA TYR A 10 -15.56 10.90 -0.42
C TYR A 10 -14.91 11.65 -1.59
N PHE A 11 -15.70 12.45 -2.29
CA PHE A 11 -15.19 13.31 -3.34
C PHE A 11 -14.98 14.72 -2.78
N ASP A 12 -13.81 15.29 -3.03
CA ASP A 12 -13.54 16.68 -2.67
C ASP A 12 -14.25 17.65 -3.64
N THR A 13 -14.18 18.95 -3.34
CA THR A 13 -14.70 20.06 -4.14
C THR A 13 -14.15 20.10 -5.58
N GLU A 14 -12.97 19.53 -5.81
CA GLU A 14 -12.36 19.39 -7.14
C GLU A 14 -12.82 18.12 -7.89
N GLY A 15 -13.70 17.31 -7.29
CA GLY A 15 -14.15 16.03 -7.86
C GLY A 15 -13.15 14.89 -7.70
N MET A 16 -12.14 15.07 -6.85
CA MET A 16 -11.09 14.10 -6.56
C MET A 16 -11.58 13.08 -5.54
N LEU A 17 -11.34 11.79 -5.77
CA LEU A 17 -11.72 10.74 -4.84
C LEU A 17 -10.69 10.64 -3.71
N HIS A 18 -11.10 10.85 -2.47
CA HIS A 18 -10.30 10.63 -1.27
C HIS A 18 -10.68 9.29 -0.64
N VAL A 19 -9.70 8.44 -0.36
CA VAL A 19 -9.89 7.13 0.27
C VAL A 19 -8.88 6.93 1.40
N PRO A 20 -9.25 6.18 2.45
CA PRO A 20 -8.26 5.76 3.43
C PRO A 20 -7.41 4.61 2.89
N ILE A 21 -6.11 4.62 3.17
CA ILE A 21 -5.16 3.58 2.76
C ILE A 21 -4.42 3.05 3.97
N LEU A 22 -4.33 1.73 4.09
CA LEU A 22 -3.54 1.07 5.12
C LEU A 22 -2.25 0.54 4.50
N PHE A 23 -1.12 1.03 5.02
CA PHE A 23 0.21 0.52 4.73
C PHE A 23 0.61 -0.49 5.81
N ILE A 24 1.05 -1.67 5.41
CA ILE A 24 1.51 -2.73 6.30
C ILE A 24 2.99 -3.01 6.03
N TYR A 25 3.80 -2.90 7.07
CA TYR A 25 5.23 -3.21 7.06
C TYR A 25 5.45 -4.55 7.75
N GLU A 26 5.33 -5.64 7.00
CA GLU A 26 5.38 -7.01 7.55
C GLU A 26 6.72 -7.31 8.24
N GLU A 27 7.81 -6.70 7.78
CA GLU A 27 9.16 -6.90 8.34
C GLU A 27 9.25 -6.46 9.81
N TYR A 28 8.58 -5.35 10.17
CA TYR A 28 8.59 -4.78 11.52
C TYR A 28 7.27 -5.00 12.27
N GLN A 29 6.32 -5.72 11.67
CA GLN A 29 4.94 -5.88 12.17
C GLN A 29 4.27 -4.54 12.49
N GLN A 30 4.60 -3.50 11.71
CA GLN A 30 4.01 -2.17 11.84
C GLN A 30 2.93 -1.95 10.80
N SER A 31 1.97 -1.09 11.11
CA SER A 31 0.99 -0.63 10.14
C SER A 31 0.64 0.84 10.37
N ASP A 32 0.48 1.55 9.28
CA ASP A 32 0.14 2.96 9.26
C ASP A 32 -1.10 3.16 8.39
N ILE A 33 -2.02 3.99 8.85
CA ILE A 33 -3.26 4.30 8.12
C ILE A 33 -3.31 5.77 7.79
N MET A 34 -3.35 6.08 6.50
CA MET A 34 -3.65 7.42 6.01
C MET A 34 -5.15 7.51 5.75
N GLN A 35 -5.85 8.35 6.51
CA GLN A 35 -7.32 8.43 6.42
C GLN A 35 -7.81 9.30 5.25
N ASP A 36 -6.95 10.19 4.76
CA ASP A 36 -7.28 11.17 3.74
C ASP A 36 -6.21 11.13 2.65
N VAL A 37 -6.46 10.35 1.60
CA VAL A 37 -5.54 10.22 0.47
C VAL A 37 -6.30 10.37 -0.83
N SER A 38 -5.92 11.35 -1.65
CA SER A 38 -6.46 11.52 -3.00
C SER A 38 -5.99 10.37 -3.91
N CYS A 39 -6.89 9.74 -4.66
CA CYS A 39 -6.52 8.69 -5.60
C CYS A 39 -5.64 9.17 -6.78
N ASP A 40 -5.51 10.48 -6.99
CA ASP A 40 -4.67 11.04 -8.05
C ASP A 40 -3.18 11.10 -7.66
N VAL A 41 -2.85 11.00 -6.37
CA VAL A 41 -1.45 11.00 -5.93
C VAL A 41 -0.79 9.65 -6.15
N CYS A 42 0.53 9.68 -6.33
CA CYS A 42 1.34 8.48 -6.47
C CYS A 42 1.70 7.90 -5.10
N ILE A 43 1.84 6.58 -5.01
CA ILE A 43 2.26 5.91 -3.77
C ILE A 43 3.67 6.35 -3.36
N ALA A 44 4.52 6.65 -4.34
CA ALA A 44 5.85 7.22 -4.13
C ALA A 44 5.78 8.50 -3.28
N GLU A 45 4.91 9.45 -3.62
CA GLU A 45 4.79 10.70 -2.87
C GLU A 45 4.29 10.48 -1.45
N LEU A 46 3.31 9.59 -1.27
CA LEU A 46 2.80 9.23 0.05
C LEU A 46 3.88 8.61 0.94
N LEU A 47 4.67 7.70 0.40
CA LEU A 47 5.75 7.05 1.14
C LEU A 47 6.89 8.02 1.40
N ASP A 48 7.20 8.92 0.47
CA ASP A 48 8.19 9.98 0.66
C ASP A 48 7.77 10.93 1.80
N GLU A 49 6.49 11.31 1.88
CA GLU A 49 5.96 12.12 2.99
C GLU A 49 5.97 11.39 4.35
N MET A 50 5.84 10.05 4.34
CA MET A 50 5.93 9.24 5.56
C MET A 50 7.38 9.00 6.00
N MET A 51 8.34 9.15 5.10
CA MET A 51 9.75 8.93 5.37
C MET A 51 10.39 10.17 6.04
N PRO A 52 11.34 9.97 6.98
CA PRO A 52 11.85 8.69 7.47
C PRO A 52 10.92 8.03 8.51
N PHE A 53 10.82 6.71 8.44
CA PHE A 53 10.04 5.95 9.42
C PHE A 53 10.75 5.92 10.78
N PRO A 54 10.11 6.33 11.88
CA PRO A 54 10.75 6.38 13.20
C PRO A 54 11.09 4.99 13.76
N TRP A 55 10.45 3.94 13.23
CA TRP A 55 10.66 2.55 13.61
C TRP A 55 11.73 1.83 12.75
N ASP A 56 12.22 2.45 11.67
CA ASP A 56 13.24 1.86 10.80
C ASP A 56 14.65 2.09 11.38
N GLU A 57 14.98 1.36 12.46
CA GLU A 57 16.29 1.44 13.12
C GLU A 57 17.45 1.00 12.22
N GLN A 58 17.18 0.20 11.19
CA GLN A 58 18.18 -0.32 10.24
C GLN A 58 18.36 0.55 9.00
N GLU A 59 17.59 1.64 8.89
CA GLU A 59 17.65 2.60 7.79
C GLU A 59 17.49 1.92 6.40
N ARG A 60 16.70 0.85 6.35
CA ARG A 60 16.46 0.03 5.15
C ARG A 60 15.40 0.64 4.24
N TYR A 61 14.58 1.53 4.79
CA TYR A 61 13.53 2.27 4.11
C TYR A 61 13.98 3.73 3.91
N ARG A 62 15.23 3.91 3.44
CA ARG A 62 15.84 5.24 3.20
C ARG A 62 15.50 5.83 1.83
N SER A 63 15.13 5.01 0.86
CA SER A 63 14.76 5.48 -0.47
C SER A 63 13.64 4.62 -1.05
N LEU A 64 12.80 5.22 -1.88
CA LEU A 64 11.73 4.52 -2.61
C LEU A 64 12.28 3.39 -3.51
N ASP A 65 13.54 3.50 -3.95
CA ASP A 65 14.18 2.46 -4.75
C ASP A 65 14.55 1.21 -3.93
N ASP A 66 14.64 1.31 -2.60
CA ASP A 66 14.96 0.17 -1.73
C ASP A 66 13.71 -0.58 -1.28
N ILE A 67 12.51 -0.10 -1.63
CA ILE A 67 11.24 -0.68 -1.20
C ILE A 67 10.45 -1.22 -2.39
N VAL A 68 9.59 -2.19 -2.08
CA VAL A 68 8.59 -2.76 -2.98
C VAL A 68 7.26 -2.66 -2.28
N VAL A 69 6.28 -2.10 -3.00
CA VAL A 69 4.90 -2.08 -2.58
C VAL A 69 4.16 -3.16 -3.34
N TYR A 70 3.34 -3.95 -2.64
CA TYR A 70 2.48 -4.94 -3.26
C TYR A 70 1.12 -4.97 -2.58
N PHE A 71 0.10 -5.44 -3.28
CA PHE A 71 -1.16 -5.82 -2.66
C PHE A 71 -1.34 -7.33 -2.73
N THR A 72 -2.13 -7.85 -1.81
CA THR A 72 -2.49 -9.26 -1.75
C THR A 72 -3.93 -9.43 -2.21
N ILE A 73 -4.16 -10.39 -3.10
CA ILE A 73 -5.51 -10.80 -3.52
C ILE A 73 -5.77 -12.17 -2.90
N ASP A 74 -6.68 -12.22 -1.94
CA ASP A 74 -7.19 -13.47 -1.39
C ASP A 74 -8.61 -13.71 -1.91
N ASP A 75 -8.73 -14.58 -2.92
CA ASP A 75 -10.03 -14.96 -3.49
C ASP A 75 -10.75 -16.03 -2.65
N ARG A 76 -10.21 -16.42 -1.47
CA ARG A 76 -10.64 -17.54 -0.61
C ARG A 76 -10.68 -18.93 -1.26
N ILE A 77 -10.51 -19.01 -2.58
CA ILE A 77 -10.59 -20.23 -3.39
C ILE A 77 -9.19 -20.70 -3.82
N LYS A 78 -8.22 -19.78 -3.95
CA LYS A 78 -6.85 -20.06 -4.39
C LYS A 78 -5.83 -19.55 -3.36
N GLU A 79 -4.58 -19.94 -3.55
CA GLU A 79 -3.45 -19.34 -2.82
C GLU A 79 -3.43 -17.82 -3.06
N PRO A 80 -3.10 -17.01 -2.04
CA PRO A 80 -3.08 -15.56 -2.16
C PRO A 80 -2.06 -15.12 -3.21
N GLU A 81 -2.48 -14.23 -4.11
CA GLU A 81 -1.64 -13.67 -5.15
C GLU A 81 -1.06 -12.33 -4.68
N TYR A 82 0.25 -12.16 -4.79
CA TYR A 82 0.96 -10.95 -4.40
C TYR A 82 1.34 -10.18 -5.66
N HIS A 83 0.80 -8.98 -5.85
CA HIS A 83 1.04 -8.16 -7.04
C HIS A 83 1.83 -6.92 -6.69
N VAL A 84 3.00 -6.76 -7.33
CA VAL A 84 3.78 -5.52 -7.20
C VAL A 84 2.97 -4.36 -7.76
N VAL A 85 3.02 -3.24 -7.03
CA VAL A 85 2.48 -1.96 -7.47
C VAL A 85 3.63 -1.07 -7.91
N ASP A 86 3.48 -0.44 -9.06
CA ASP A 86 4.36 0.64 -9.48
C ASP A 86 4.05 1.88 -8.65
N VAL A 87 4.99 2.26 -7.77
CA VAL A 87 4.84 3.40 -6.87
C VAL A 87 4.78 4.74 -7.59
N ASN A 88 5.26 4.81 -8.84
CA ASN A 88 5.23 6.03 -9.65
C ASN A 88 3.89 6.23 -10.37
N ARG A 89 2.96 5.29 -10.23
CA ARG A 89 1.61 5.42 -10.79
C ARG A 89 0.64 6.00 -9.76
N PRO A 90 -0.36 6.76 -10.22
CA PRO A 90 -1.41 7.25 -9.36
C PRO A 90 -2.21 6.08 -8.79
N LEU A 91 -2.63 6.21 -7.53
CA LEU A 91 -3.42 5.20 -6.82
C LEU A 91 -4.69 4.80 -7.58
N LEU A 92 -5.28 5.72 -8.33
CA LEU A 92 -6.44 5.48 -9.16
C LEU A 92 -6.17 4.38 -10.20
N GLU A 93 -5.00 4.35 -10.82
CA GLU A 93 -4.64 3.27 -11.75
C GLU A 93 -4.48 1.93 -11.04
N VAL A 94 -3.90 1.96 -9.84
CA VAL A 94 -3.69 0.76 -9.02
C VAL A 94 -5.02 0.16 -8.61
N PHE A 95 -5.94 0.97 -8.09
CA PHE A 95 -7.27 0.54 -7.67
C PHE A 95 -8.21 0.26 -8.85
N SER A 96 -7.99 0.89 -10.00
CA SER A 96 -8.74 0.61 -11.22
C SER A 96 -8.29 -0.69 -11.90
N ASN A 97 -7.23 -1.35 -11.41
CA ASN A 97 -6.81 -2.64 -11.93
C ASN A 97 -7.88 -3.70 -11.67
N VAL A 98 -8.29 -4.42 -12.71
CA VAL A 98 -9.32 -5.48 -12.65
C VAL A 98 -8.98 -6.60 -11.67
N LYS A 99 -7.69 -6.80 -11.38
CA LYS A 99 -7.21 -7.79 -10.42
C LYS A 99 -7.31 -7.28 -8.98
N TYR A 100 -7.42 -5.97 -8.75
CA TYR A 100 -7.49 -5.42 -7.40
C TYR A 100 -8.84 -5.72 -6.76
N ALA A 101 -8.86 -6.65 -5.81
CA ALA A 101 -10.01 -6.92 -4.96
C ALA A 101 -9.81 -6.21 -3.61
N MET A 102 -10.59 -5.15 -3.36
CA MET A 102 -10.52 -4.40 -2.12
C MET A 102 -10.91 -5.30 -0.92
N PRO A 103 -9.99 -5.58 0.01
CA PRO A 103 -10.29 -6.44 1.15
C PRO A 103 -11.13 -5.67 2.18
N GLY A 104 -12.46 -5.76 2.04
CA GLY A 104 -13.40 -5.16 3.00
C GLY A 104 -13.76 -3.71 2.68
N LEU A 105 -13.27 -2.76 3.49
CA LEU A 105 -13.72 -1.35 3.48
C LEU A 105 -12.64 -0.32 3.11
N LEU A 106 -11.37 -0.72 3.04
CA LEU A 106 -10.25 0.17 2.70
C LEU A 106 -9.16 -0.61 1.93
N PRO A 107 -8.47 0.02 0.98
CA PRO A 107 -7.34 -0.58 0.31
C PRO A 107 -6.16 -0.82 1.27
N VAL A 108 -5.59 -2.02 1.16
CA VAL A 108 -4.41 -2.43 1.94
C VAL A 108 -3.23 -2.61 0.99
N LEU A 109 -2.13 -1.92 1.31
CA LEU A 109 -0.86 -2.00 0.60
C LEU A 109 0.20 -2.51 1.57
N HIS A 110 0.97 -3.48 1.12
CA HIS A 110 2.09 -4.04 1.87
C HIS A 110 3.38 -3.40 1.36
N VAL A 111 4.25 -2.97 2.28
CA VAL A 111 5.52 -2.33 1.95
C VAL A 111 6.65 -3.16 2.54
N LEU A 112 7.56 -3.59 1.67
CA LEU A 112 8.67 -4.47 2.03
C LEU A 112 9.98 -3.92 1.46
N CYS A 113 11.07 -4.09 2.19
CA CYS A 113 12.39 -3.78 1.64
C CYS A 113 12.77 -4.81 0.56
N LYS A 114 13.31 -4.35 -0.59
CA LYS A 114 13.84 -5.20 -1.67
C LYS A 114 14.93 -6.14 -1.18
N SER A 115 15.69 -5.74 -0.17
CA SER A 115 16.74 -6.56 0.44
C SER A 115 16.21 -7.58 1.45
N SER A 116 14.89 -7.63 1.69
CA SER A 116 14.28 -8.55 2.66
C SER A 116 14.14 -9.96 2.08
N GLU A 117 14.49 -10.97 2.88
CA GLU A 117 14.29 -12.39 2.51
C GLU A 117 12.80 -12.75 2.34
N LEU A 118 11.90 -11.92 2.88
CA LEU A 118 10.46 -12.07 2.70
C LEU A 118 10.02 -11.91 1.24
N LEU A 119 10.75 -11.14 0.43
CA LEU A 119 10.42 -10.92 -0.98
C LEU A 119 10.45 -12.24 -1.77
N ASP A 120 11.47 -13.07 -1.54
CA ASP A 120 11.62 -14.38 -2.16
C ASP A 120 10.54 -15.36 -1.68
N ARG A 121 10.18 -15.26 -0.39
CA ARG A 121 9.14 -16.08 0.23
C ARG A 121 7.74 -15.81 -0.33
N TYR A 122 7.42 -14.55 -0.63
CA TYR A 122 6.09 -14.15 -1.08
C TYR A 122 5.83 -14.38 -2.58
N LYS A 123 6.78 -14.94 -3.35
CA LYS A 123 6.64 -15.22 -4.80
C LYS A 123 5.92 -14.09 -5.55
N ILE A 124 6.32 -12.85 -5.25
CA ILE A 124 5.56 -11.68 -5.69
C ILE A 124 5.57 -11.63 -7.22
N ILE A 125 4.38 -11.62 -7.81
CA ILE A 125 4.17 -11.63 -9.25
C ILE A 125 4.47 -10.22 -9.76
N GLN A 126 5.57 -10.09 -10.51
CA GLN A 126 5.89 -8.89 -11.28
C GLN A 126 5.09 -8.94 -12.59
N ASP A 127 3.95 -8.26 -12.64
CA ASP A 127 3.21 -8.05 -13.89
C ASP A 127 3.97 -6.95 -14.67
N TYR A 128 4.76 -7.37 -15.67
CA TYR A 128 5.59 -6.51 -16.54
C TYR A 128 4.80 -6.00 -17.74
#